data_AF-J9C8T3-F1
#
_entry.id   AF-J9C8T3-F1
#
_cell.length_a   1.000
_cell.length_b   1.000
_cell.length_c   1.000
_cell.angle_alpha   90.00
_cell.angle_beta   90.00
_cell.angle_gamma   90.00
#
_symmetry.space_group_name_H-M   'P 1'
#
loop_
_entity.id
_entity.type
_entity.pdbx_description
1 polymer ?
#
loop_
_entity_poly.entity_id
_entity_poly.type
_entity_poly.pdbx_seq_one_letter_code
_entity_poly.pdbx_strand_id
1 'polypeptide(L)' 'MKIQTISFFAQIIKHIPRLEFNNIVQKHQADRFSKRFTAWDQLIAMLWCQFSGAESLREIEIGLQSGVGRLQHIN' A
#
# COMPACT_ATOMS: atom_id res chain seq x y z
N MET A 1 -3.77 28.91 -0.20
CA MET A 1 -4.01 27.73 -1.04
C MET A 1 -3.09 26.61 -0.55
N LYS A 2 -3.61 25.56 0.10
CA LYS A 2 -2.78 24.43 0.57
C LYS A 2 -2.44 23.55 -0.63
N ILE A 3 -1.20 23.60 -1.10
CA ILE A 3 -0.69 22.65 -2.09
C ILE A 3 -0.47 21.33 -1.34
N GLN A 4 -1.33 20.34 -1.57
CA GLN A 4 -1.11 18.99 -1.05
C GLN A 4 -0.16 18.28 -2.01
N THR A 5 1.10 18.16 -1.62
CA THR A 5 2.11 17.42 -2.39
C THR A 5 1.83 15.93 -2.23
N ILE A 6 1.07 15.36 -3.16
CA ILE A 6 0.86 13.90 -3.25
C ILE A 6 2.17 13.28 -3.76
N SER A 7 2.69 12.28 -3.05
CA SER A 7 3.90 11.57 -3.48
C SER A 7 3.74 10.99 -4.88
N PHE A 8 4.83 10.91 -5.65
CA PHE A 8 4.81 10.32 -7.00
C PHE A 8 4.22 8.89 -6.98
N PHE A 9 4.55 8.11 -5.95
CA PHE A 9 3.97 6.80 -5.71
C PHE A 9 2.44 6.84 -5.56
N ALA A 10 1.90 7.78 -4.78
CA ALA A 10 0.46 7.94 -4.63
C ALA A 10 -0.22 8.44 -5.92
N GLN A 11 0.49 9.14 -6.81
CA GLN A 11 0.00 9.46 -8.15
C GLN A 11 -0.09 8.21 -9.03
N ILE A 12 0.92 7.33 -8.99
CA ILE A 12 0.89 6.04 -9.70
C ILE A 12 -0.27 5.16 -9.21
N ILE A 13 -0.46 5.04 -7.90
CA ILE A 13 -1.56 4.24 -7.33
C ILE A 13 -2.93 4.72 -7.83
N LYS A 14 -3.12 6.03 -8.03
CA LYS A 14 -4.40 6.57 -8.53
C LYS A 14 -4.76 6.08 -9.93
N HIS A 15 -3.79 5.63 -10.71
CA HIS A 15 -4.04 5.04 -12.03
C HIS A 15 -4.50 3.58 -11.96
N ILE A 16 -4.44 2.95 -10.79
CA ILE A 16 -4.92 1.58 -10.61
C ILE A 16 -6.45 1.59 -10.49
N PRO A 17 -7.18 0.86 -11.34
CA PRO A 17 -8.64 0.83 -11.34
C PRO A 17 -9.18 0.10 -10.09
N ARG A 18 -9.55 0.87 -9.06
CA ARG A 18 -9.91 0.34 -7.73
C ARG A 18 -11.19 -0.50 -7.75
N LEU A 19 -12.16 -0.14 -8.58
CA LEU A 19 -13.44 -0.84 -8.64
C LEU A 19 -13.27 -2.24 -9.23
N GLU A 20 -12.54 -2.33 -10.33
CA GLU A 20 -12.19 -3.55 -11.04
C GLU A 20 -11.34 -4.47 -10.15
N PHE A 21 -10.36 -3.90 -9.43
CA PHE A 21 -9.59 -4.64 -8.44
C PHE A 21 -10.49 -5.23 -7.35
N ASN A 22 -11.38 -4.44 -6.76
CA ASN A 22 -12.31 -4.91 -5.73
C ASN A 22 -13.25 -6.00 -6.26
N ASN A 23 -13.67 -5.94 -7.53
CA ASN A 23 -14.47 -6.98 -8.15
C ASN A 23 -13.70 -8.31 -8.26
N ILE A 24 -12.41 -8.26 -8.59
CA ILE A 24 -11.53 -9.44 -8.64
C ILE A 24 -11.35 -10.02 -7.22
N VAL A 25 -11.06 -9.16 -6.24
CA VAL A 25 -10.92 -9.56 -4.82
C VAL A 25 -12.17 -10.29 -4.33
N GLN A 26 -13.36 -9.76 -4.64
CA GLN A 26 -14.63 -10.39 -4.27
C GLN A 26 -14.84 -11.72 -5.01
N LYS A 27 -14.61 -11.74 -6.32
CA LYS A 27 -14.75 -12.94 -7.16
C LYS A 27 -13.89 -14.10 -6.63
N HIS A 28 -12.67 -13.81 -6.19
CA HIS A 28 -11.71 -14.80 -5.70
C HIS A 28 -11.70 -14.95 -4.17
N GLN A 29 -12.53 -14.20 -3.45
CA GLN A 29 -12.58 -14.18 -1.99
C GLN A 29 -11.20 -13.95 -1.34
N ALA A 30 -10.36 -13.12 -1.97
CA ALA A 30 -8.96 -12.94 -1.57
C ALA A 30 -8.81 -12.40 -0.13
N ASP A 31 -9.80 -11.63 0.35
CA ASP A 31 -9.82 -11.06 1.70
C ASP A 31 -10.63 -11.88 2.72
N ARG A 32 -11.10 -13.09 2.39
CA ARG A 32 -12.01 -13.87 3.25
C ARG A 32 -11.50 -14.11 4.67
N PHE A 33 -10.20 -14.30 4.82
CA PHE A 33 -9.54 -14.52 6.12
C PHE A 33 -8.61 -13.36 6.52
N SER A 34 -8.66 -12.26 5.76
CA SER A 34 -7.91 -11.06 6.09
C SER A 34 -8.51 -10.40 7.33
N LYS A 35 -7.70 -10.19 8.37
CA LYS A 35 -8.12 -9.47 9.58
C LYS A 35 -7.68 -8.02 9.59
N ARG A 36 -6.51 -7.71 9.04
CA ARG A 36 -5.87 -6.38 9.09
C ARG A 36 -5.03 -6.03 7.85
N PHE A 37 -4.89 -6.96 6.91
CA PHE A 37 -4.02 -6.80 5.74
C PHE A 37 -4.74 -7.31 4.52
N THR A 38 -5.31 -6.39 3.75
CA THR A 38 -6.16 -6.70 2.60
C THR A 38 -5.31 -7.00 1.36
N ALA A 39 -5.92 -7.60 0.35
CA ALA A 39 -5.32 -7.79 -0.97
C ALA A 39 -4.89 -6.44 -1.59
N TRP A 40 -5.58 -5.36 -1.24
CA TRP A 40 -5.16 -4.01 -1.61
C TRP A 40 -3.86 -3.60 -0.92
N ASP A 41 -3.77 -3.78 0.41
CA ASP A 41 -2.56 -3.47 1.17
C ASP A 41 -1.38 -4.30 0.67
N GLN A 42 -1.62 -5.57 0.34
CA GLN A 42 -0.65 -6.45 -0.29
C GLN A 42 -0.17 -5.92 -1.64
N LEU A 43 -1.08 -5.49 -2.52
CA LEU A 43 -0.72 -4.90 -3.81
C LEU A 43 0.15 -3.66 -3.64
N ILE A 44 -0.25 -2.73 -2.77
CA ILE A 44 0.50 -1.51 -2.51
C ILE A 44 1.88 -1.82 -1.92
N ALA A 45 1.97 -2.77 -1.00
CA ALA A 45 3.24 -3.23 -0.46
C ALA A 45 4.15 -3.76 -1.56
N MET A 46 3.68 -4.69 -2.40
CA MET A 46 4.47 -5.27 -3.50
C MET A 46 4.94 -4.22 -4.51
N LEU A 47 4.07 -3.26 -4.86
CA LEU A 47 4.45 -2.16 -5.74
C LEU A 47 5.53 -1.30 -5.08
N TRP A 48 5.37 -0.96 -3.80
CA TRP A 48 6.39 -0.23 -3.07
C TRP A 48 7.73 -0.96 -3.07
N CYS A 49 7.76 -2.29 -2.88
CA CYS A 49 9.00 -3.08 -2.96
C CYS A 49 9.75 -2.86 -4.28
N GLN A 50 9.02 -2.93 -5.39
CA GLN A 50 9.59 -2.79 -6.72
C GLN A 50 10.07 -1.35 -6.97
N PHE A 51 9.32 -0.35 -6.50
CA PHE A 51 9.67 1.06 -6.66
C PHE A 51 10.80 1.53 -5.75
N SER A 52 10.92 0.97 -4.55
CA SER A 52 12.01 1.30 -3.62
C SER A 52 13.30 0.55 -3.94
N GLY A 53 13.29 -0.37 -4.91
CA GLY A 53 14.40 -1.29 -5.16
C GLY A 53 14.72 -2.14 -3.93
N ALA A 54 13.74 -2.39 -3.06
CA ALA A 54 13.97 -3.03 -1.78
C ALA A 54 14.26 -4.53 -1.98
N GLU A 55 15.42 -4.97 -1.52
CA GLU A 55 15.83 -6.37 -1.59
C GLU A 55 15.28 -7.18 -0.40
N SER A 56 14.64 -6.53 0.58
CA SER A 56 14.11 -7.20 1.78
C SER A 56 12.82 -6.61 2.35
N LEU A 57 12.00 -7.48 2.98
CA LEU A 57 10.79 -7.14 3.74
C LEU A 57 11.01 -6.03 4.78
N ARG A 58 12.24 -5.90 5.30
CA ARG A 58 12.61 -4.89 6.30
C ARG A 58 12.75 -3.49 5.71
N GLU A 59 13.28 -3.37 4.49
CA GLU A 59 13.34 -2.09 3.78
C GLU A 59 11.93 -1.62 3.38
N ILE A 60 11.04 -2.56 3.07
CA ILE A 60 9.63 -2.30 2.78
C ILE A 60 8.91 -1.79 4.04
N GLU A 61 9.11 -2.44 5.19
CA GLU A 61 8.55 -2.01 6.48
C GLU A 61 9.03 -0.59 6.86
N ILE A 62 10.34 -0.33 6.76
CA ILE A 62 10.94 0.98 7.08
C ILE A 62 10.46 2.06 6.09
N GLY A 63 10.35 1.72 4.80
CA GLY A 63 9.82 2.60 3.76
C GLY A 63 8.34 2.93 3.95
N LEU A 64 7.52 1.95 4.33
CA LEU A 64 6.11 2.15 4.66
C LEU A 64 5.94 2.96 5.96
N GLN A 65 6.73 2.69 7.01
CA GLN A 65 6.72 3.49 8.24
C GLN A 65 7.11 4.96 8.00
N SER A 66 8.08 5.20 7.11
CA SER A 66 8.50 6.56 6.75
C SER A 66 7.50 7.25 5.81
N GLY A 67 6.84 6.52 4.92
CA GLY A 67 5.87 7.05 3.95
C GLY A 67 4.45 7.29 4.51
N VAL A 68 4.01 6.53 5.52
CA VAL A 68 2.65 6.63 6.08
C VAL A 68 2.57 7.59 7.27
N GLY A 69 3.72 8.03 7.80
CA GLY A 69 3.78 8.88 8.98
C GLY A 69 3.69 8.05 10.26
N ARG A 70 4.62 8.34 11.19
CA ARG A 70 4.84 7.67 12.48
C ARG A 70 3.54 7.16 13.11
N LEU A 71 3.37 5.83 13.19
CA LEU A 71 2.59 5.21 14.25
C LEU A 71 3.35 5.47 15.55
N GLN A 72 3.16 6.66 16.12
CA GLN A 72 3.79 7.06 17.37
C GLN A 72 3.29 6.14 18.49
N HIS A 73 4.25 5.47 19.13
CA HIS A 73 4.25 5.04 20.53
C HIS A 73 3.03 4.25 21.04
N ILE A 74 3.24 2.93 21.18
CA ILE A 74 2.73 2.20 22.35
C ILE A 74 3.96 1.88 23.21
N ASN A 75 4.27 2.81 24.11
CA ASN A 75 4.89 2.51 25.41
C ASN A 75 4.12 3.31 26.45
#